data_AF-A0A2S5XAJ0-F1
#
_entry.id   AF-A0A2S5XAJ0-F1
#
_cell.length_a   1.000
_cell.length_b   1.000
_cell.length_c   1.000
_cell.angle_alpha   90.00
_cell.angle_beta   90.00
_cell.angle_gamma   90.00
#
_symmetry.space_group_name_H-M   'P 1'
#
loop_
_entity.id
_entity.type
_entity.pdbx_description
1 polymer ?
#
loop_
_entity_poly.entity_id
_entity_poly.type
_entity_poly.pdbx_seq_one_letter_code
_entity_poly.pdbx_strand_id
1 'polypeptide(L)'
;MKRWSFAAVLIATAVLLTGCRTAHDVELRYVWDTEAAEELTNQRDVTETVCGAQFDCVEAWQADQGLFLKFASKQDADAALLEGDVLIREIFIIRWKQDVPSEDKEYVEYMLRNSGTSE
;
A
#
# COMPACT_ATOMS: atom_id res chain seq x y z
N MET A 1 17.60 -55.46 3.13
CA MET A 1 18.30 -54.18 2.90
C MET A 1 17.29 -53.16 2.39
N LYS A 2 17.26 -51.98 3.05
CA LYS A 2 16.60 -50.70 2.72
C LYS A 2 15.11 -50.69 2.29
N ARG A 3 14.25 -50.40 3.27
CA ARG A 3 12.95 -49.72 3.12
C ARG A 3 13.23 -48.24 2.82
N TRP A 4 12.75 -47.71 1.69
CA TRP A 4 12.76 -46.26 1.43
C TRP A 4 11.31 -45.82 1.26
N SER A 5 10.73 -45.41 2.38
CA SER A 5 9.48 -44.67 2.43
C SER A 5 9.72 -43.27 1.90
N PHE A 6 9.03 -42.86 0.83
CA PHE A 6 8.88 -41.46 0.47
C PHE A 6 7.46 -41.03 0.80
N ALA A 7 7.30 -40.47 2.01
CA ALA A 7 6.13 -39.71 2.40
C ALA A 7 6.52 -38.23 2.34
N ALA A 8 5.82 -37.45 1.50
CA ALA A 8 5.52 -36.03 1.70
C ALA A 8 4.97 -35.46 0.39
N VAL A 9 3.65 -35.35 0.27
CA VAL A 9 3.04 -34.33 -0.59
C VAL A 9 2.16 -33.50 0.33
N LEU A 10 2.73 -32.39 0.80
CA LEU A 10 2.00 -31.29 1.44
C LEU A 10 1.12 -30.66 0.36
N ILE A 11 -0.18 -30.93 0.39
CA ILE A 11 -1.15 -30.20 -0.41
C ILE A 11 -1.37 -28.88 0.32
N ALA A 12 -0.71 -27.83 -0.17
CA ALA A 12 -0.95 -26.47 0.27
C ALA A 12 -2.39 -26.07 -0.09
N THR A 13 -3.23 -25.92 0.92
CA THR A 13 -4.56 -25.31 0.83
C THR A 13 -4.42 -23.86 0.39
N ALA A 14 -4.78 -23.57 -0.86
CA ALA A 14 -5.02 -22.21 -1.33
C ALA A 14 -6.33 -21.71 -0.69
N VAL A 15 -6.21 -20.92 0.37
CA VAL A 15 -7.34 -20.16 0.92
C VAL A 15 -7.60 -19.00 -0.04
N LEU A 16 -8.64 -19.13 -0.85
CA LEU A 16 -9.22 -18.02 -1.60
C LEU A 16 -9.87 -17.06 -0.59
N LEU A 17 -9.12 -16.04 -0.17
CA LEU A 17 -9.67 -14.87 0.51
C LEU A 17 -10.45 -14.05 -0.54
N THR A 18 -11.72 -14.38 -0.74
CA THR A 18 -12.69 -13.44 -1.32
C THR A 18 -12.84 -12.28 -0.35
N GLY A 19 -12.04 -11.23 -0.57
CA GLY A 19 -12.07 -10.00 0.23
C GLY A 19 -13.40 -9.29 0.10
N CYS A 20 -14.05 -9.04 1.23
CA CYS A 20 -15.10 -8.03 1.33
C CYS A 20 -14.53 -6.68 0.89
N ARG A 21 -15.08 -6.10 -0.19
CA ARG A 21 -14.83 -4.69 -0.57
C ARG A 21 -15.34 -3.79 0.56
N THR A 22 -14.45 -3.39 1.46
CA THR A 22 -14.72 -2.38 2.48
C THR A 22 -14.76 -1.00 1.81
N ALA A 23 -15.51 -0.07 2.39
CA ALA A 23 -15.74 1.30 1.90
C ALA A 23 -14.47 2.19 1.83
N HIS A 24 -13.28 1.59 1.89
CA HIS A 24 -11.97 2.21 1.74
C HIS A 24 -11.28 1.82 0.43
N ASP A 25 -12.03 1.25 -0.53
CA ASP A 25 -11.52 0.82 -1.84
C ASP A 25 -11.28 2.03 -2.76
N VAL A 26 -10.32 2.86 -2.39
CA VAL A 26 -9.72 3.86 -3.26
C VAL A 26 -8.46 3.24 -3.85
N GLU A 27 -8.43 3.06 -5.17
CA GLU A 27 -7.19 2.73 -5.88
C GLU A 27 -6.26 3.94 -5.77
N LEU A 28 -5.03 3.72 -5.28
CA LEU A 28 -4.05 4.79 -5.14
C LEU A 28 -3.86 5.54 -6.47
N ARG A 29 -3.77 4.78 -7.57
CA ARG A 29 -3.72 5.30 -8.94
C ARG A 29 -4.76 6.39 -9.24
N TYR A 30 -6.00 6.26 -8.75
CA TYR A 30 -7.05 7.26 -9.01
C TYR A 30 -6.83 8.57 -8.24
N VAL A 31 -6.30 8.51 -7.01
CA VAL A 31 -5.96 9.74 -6.27
C VAL A 31 -4.80 10.45 -6.93
N TRP A 32 -3.84 9.70 -7.45
CA TRP A 32 -2.59 10.28 -7.92
C TRP A 32 -2.61 10.73 -9.38
N ASP A 33 -3.30 10.01 -10.27
CA ASP A 33 -3.38 10.37 -11.69
C ASP A 33 -4.39 11.50 -11.97
N THR A 34 -5.36 11.71 -11.08
CA THR A 34 -6.46 12.65 -11.29
C THR A 34 -6.44 13.85 -10.36
N GLU A 35 -6.02 13.67 -9.11
CA GLU A 35 -6.19 14.71 -8.09
C GLU A 35 -4.87 15.26 -7.54
N ALA A 36 -3.72 14.60 -7.73
CA ALA A 36 -2.41 15.07 -7.22
C ALA A 36 -1.27 14.95 -8.24
N ALA A 37 -1.64 15.03 -9.53
CA ALA A 37 -0.70 14.79 -10.63
C ALA A 37 0.36 15.90 -10.78
N GLU A 38 0.09 17.12 -10.29
CA GLU A 38 1.05 18.23 -10.36
C GLU A 38 2.07 18.20 -9.21
N GLU A 39 1.71 17.57 -8.09
CA GLU A 39 2.48 17.49 -6.85
C GLU A 39 3.34 16.21 -6.78
N LEU A 40 2.91 15.14 -7.45
CA LEU A 40 3.62 13.86 -7.51
C LEU A 40 4.21 13.62 -8.91
N THR A 41 5.54 13.63 -9.01
CA THR A 41 6.26 13.48 -10.29
C THR A 41 6.88 12.10 -10.44
N ASN A 42 7.08 11.69 -11.70
CA ASN A 42 7.71 10.40 -12.08
C ASN A 42 7.10 9.17 -11.40
N GLN A 43 5.77 9.18 -11.28
CA GLN A 43 4.99 8.19 -10.56
C GLN A 43 5.04 6.82 -11.24
N ARG A 44 5.10 5.75 -10.44
CA ARG A 44 5.15 4.36 -10.91
C ARG A 44 4.46 3.43 -9.93
N ASP A 45 3.70 2.50 -10.47
CA ASP A 45 3.25 1.33 -9.72
C ASP A 45 4.45 0.43 -9.41
N VAL A 46 4.68 0.18 -8.12
CA VAL A 46 5.75 -0.69 -7.62
C VAL A 46 5.20 -1.83 -6.75
N THR A 47 3.89 -2.09 -6.85
CA THR A 47 3.16 -3.07 -6.03
C THR A 47 3.83 -4.43 -6.06
N GLU A 48 4.11 -4.98 -7.26
CA GLU A 48 4.73 -6.32 -7.39
C GLU A 48 6.14 -6.42 -6.79
N THR A 49 6.83 -5.29 -6.63
CA THR A 49 8.21 -5.25 -6.12
C THR A 49 8.27 -4.96 -4.62
N VAL A 50 7.27 -4.27 -4.09
CA VAL A 50 7.26 -3.78 -2.70
C VAL A 50 6.33 -4.64 -1.84
N CYS A 51 5.12 -4.95 -2.33
CA CYS A 51 4.15 -5.73 -1.61
C CYS A 51 4.48 -7.23 -1.67
N GLY A 52 4.46 -7.91 -0.51
CA GLY A 52 4.85 -9.31 -0.32
C GLY A 52 6.36 -9.55 -0.25
N ALA A 53 7.18 -8.60 -0.71
CA ALA A 53 8.63 -8.66 -0.60
C ALA A 53 9.17 -7.85 0.60
N GLN A 54 8.62 -6.65 0.81
CA GLN A 54 9.09 -5.70 1.83
C GLN A 54 8.02 -5.36 2.85
N PHE A 55 6.76 -5.27 2.42
CA PHE A 55 5.61 -4.99 3.28
C PHE A 55 4.44 -5.90 2.88
N ASP A 56 3.58 -6.24 3.82
CA ASP A 56 2.31 -6.95 3.55
C ASP A 56 1.22 -5.96 3.07
N CYS A 57 1.58 -5.09 2.12
CA CYS A 57 0.66 -4.16 1.47
C CYS A 57 -0.13 -4.82 0.33
N VAL A 58 -1.20 -4.15 -0.12
CA VAL A 58 -1.99 -4.56 -1.29
C VAL A 58 -1.75 -3.68 -2.51
N GLU A 59 -1.33 -2.43 -2.31
CA GLU A 59 -0.88 -1.52 -3.38
C GLU A 59 0.32 -0.71 -2.89
N ALA A 60 1.27 -0.44 -3.80
CA ALA A 60 2.40 0.44 -3.55
C ALA A 60 2.72 1.30 -4.77
N TRP A 61 2.89 2.60 -4.53
CA TRP A 61 3.21 3.59 -5.56
C TRP A 61 4.45 4.40 -5.17
N GLN A 62 5.33 4.63 -6.13
CA GLN A 62 6.54 5.42 -5.95
C GLN A 62 6.45 6.69 -6.79
N ALA A 63 6.71 7.84 -6.18
CA ALA A 63 6.96 9.11 -6.87
C ALA A 63 8.35 9.66 -6.48
N ASP A 64 8.77 10.76 -7.09
CA ASP A 64 9.99 11.44 -6.65
C ASP A 64 9.91 11.89 -5.20
N GLN A 65 8.72 12.27 -4.75
CA GLN A 65 8.42 12.83 -3.43
C GLN A 65 8.36 11.74 -2.34
N GLY A 66 8.02 10.50 -2.66
CA GLY A 66 7.81 9.50 -1.62
C GLY A 66 7.36 8.13 -2.10
N LEU A 67 7.19 7.24 -1.14
CA LEU A 67 6.59 5.93 -1.29
C LEU A 67 5.22 5.93 -0.59
N PHE A 68 4.21 5.46 -1.28
CA PHE A 68 2.82 5.45 -0.85
C PHE A 68 2.34 4.00 -0.80
N LEU A 69 1.83 3.56 0.34
CA LEU A 69 1.47 2.17 0.60
C LEU A 69 0.02 2.09 1.05
N LYS A 70 -0.75 1.14 0.51
CA LYS A 70 -2.09 0.79 0.97
C LYS A 70 -2.08 -0.62 1.53
N PHE A 71 -2.68 -0.81 2.69
CA PHE A 71 -2.76 -2.09 3.38
C PHE A 71 -4.19 -2.64 3.38
N ALA A 72 -4.32 -3.96 3.52
CA ALA A 72 -5.61 -4.62 3.61
C ALA A 72 -6.33 -4.31 4.93
N SER A 73 -5.58 -3.98 5.98
CA SER A 73 -6.11 -3.72 7.31
C SER A 73 -5.27 -2.71 8.09
N LYS A 74 -5.88 -2.11 9.12
CA LYS A 74 -5.18 -1.24 10.08
C LYS A 74 -4.03 -1.98 10.76
N GLN A 75 -4.24 -3.24 11.12
CA GLN A 75 -3.23 -4.04 11.81
C GLN A 75 -1.96 -4.18 10.97
N ASP A 76 -2.11 -4.41 9.66
CA ASP A 76 -0.98 -4.55 8.75
C ASP A 76 -0.26 -3.22 8.54
N ALA A 77 -1.01 -2.11 8.43
CA ALA A 77 -0.45 -0.77 8.34
C ALA A 77 0.33 -0.38 9.61
N ASP A 78 -0.25 -0.59 10.80
CA ASP A 78 0.39 -0.30 12.08
C ASP A 78 1.69 -1.12 12.25
N ALA A 79 1.72 -2.36 11.76
CA ALA A 79 2.92 -3.21 11.80
C ALA A 79 4.05 -2.73 10.86
N ALA A 80 3.69 -2.04 9.77
CA ALA A 80 4.64 -1.52 8.78
C ALA A 80 5.07 -0.06 9.03
N LEU A 81 4.45 0.62 9.99
CA LEU A 81 4.66 2.04 10.27
C LEU A 81 6.06 2.29 10.86
N LEU A 82 6.81 3.21 10.25
CA LEU A 82 8.12 3.64 10.74
C LEU A 82 8.07 5.07 11.31
N GLU A 83 9.10 5.44 12.07
CA GLU A 83 9.25 6.82 12.54
C GLU A 83 9.36 7.79 11.35
N GLY A 84 8.54 8.84 11.36
CA GLY A 84 8.47 9.84 10.28
C GLY A 84 7.48 9.51 9.17
N ASP A 85 6.87 8.32 9.17
CA ASP A 85 5.77 8.00 8.27
C ASP A 85 4.48 8.72 8.69
N VAL A 86 3.62 9.01 7.71
CA VAL A 86 2.28 9.54 7.94
C VAL A 86 1.25 8.45 7.69
N LEU A 87 0.42 8.16 8.70
CA LEU A 87 -0.69 7.22 8.60
C LEU A 87 -2.01 7.94 8.33
N ILE A 88 -2.69 7.56 7.23
CA ILE A 88 -3.96 8.13 6.79
C ILE A 88 -5.02 7.04 6.69
N ARG A 89 -6.21 7.35 7.22
CA ARG A 89 -7.39 6.45 7.24
C ARG A 89 -7.07 5.04 7.74
N GLU A 90 -6.08 4.95 8.63
CA GLU A 90 -5.60 3.73 9.28
C GLU A 90 -4.98 2.67 8.34
N ILE A 91 -5.05 2.83 7.02
CA ILE A 91 -4.59 1.81 6.05
C ILE A 91 -3.63 2.36 4.99
N PHE A 92 -3.41 3.67 4.94
CA PHE A 92 -2.48 4.30 4.00
C PHE A 92 -1.26 4.81 4.76
N ILE A 93 -0.07 4.40 4.34
CA ILE A 93 1.19 4.97 4.82
C ILE A 93 1.81 5.81 3.72
N ILE A 94 2.17 7.04 4.06
CA ILE A 94 3.02 7.89 3.23
C ILE A 94 4.40 7.97 3.86
N ARG A 95 5.41 7.58 3.08
CA ARG A 95 6.82 7.74 3.42
C ARG A 95 7.43 8.81 2.52
N TRP A 96 7.47 10.03 3.03
CA TRP A 96 8.07 11.16 2.34
C TRP A 96 9.60 11.01 2.23
N LYS A 97 10.15 11.41 1.09
CA LYS A 97 11.59 11.70 0.99
C LYS A 97 11.89 13.02 1.73
N GLN A 98 13.17 13.26 1.97
CA GLN A 98 13.62 14.53 2.54
C GLN A 98 13.33 15.68 1.56
N ASP A 99 13.17 16.88 2.12
CA ASP A 99 13.03 18.14 1.39
C ASP A 99 11.79 18.28 0.48
N VAL A 100 10.78 17.41 0.63
CA VAL A 100 9.46 17.63 0.01
C VAL A 100 8.79 18.86 0.67
N PRO A 101 8.34 19.86 -0.10
CA PRO A 101 7.64 21.04 0.42
C PRO A 101 6.43 20.68 1.27
N SER A 102 6.18 21.42 2.35
CA SER A 102 5.05 21.14 3.24
C SER A 102 3.69 21.29 2.54
N GLU A 103 3.57 22.24 1.61
CA GLU A 103 2.35 22.47 0.83
C GLU A 103 1.97 21.23 0.01
N ASP A 104 2.93 20.65 -0.72
CA ASP A 104 2.74 19.43 -1.49
C ASP A 104 2.32 18.24 -0.60
N LYS A 105 2.94 18.13 0.60
CA LYS A 105 2.57 17.10 1.58
C LYS A 105 1.14 17.26 2.03
N GLU A 106 0.78 18.47 2.49
CA GLU A 106 -0.56 18.77 3.00
C GLU A 106 -1.63 18.51 1.96
N TYR A 107 -1.38 18.88 0.70
CA TYR A 107 -2.30 18.63 -0.40
C TYR A 107 -2.52 17.13 -0.66
N VAL A 108 -1.44 16.37 -0.80
CA VAL A 108 -1.50 14.91 -1.01
C VAL A 108 -2.19 14.20 0.16
N GLU A 109 -1.86 14.57 1.39
CA GLU A 109 -2.50 14.02 2.59
C GLU A 109 -3.98 14.36 2.65
N TYR A 110 -4.37 15.58 2.27
CA TYR A 110 -5.76 16.00 2.16
C TYR A 110 -6.51 15.17 1.12
N MET A 111 -5.94 14.97 -0.07
CA MET A 111 -6.58 14.17 -1.12
C MET A 111 -6.79 12.73 -0.69
N LEU A 112 -5.80 12.08 -0.06
CA LEU A 112 -6.00 10.72 0.45
C LEU A 112 -7.06 10.63 1.56
N ARG A 113 -7.12 11.62 2.46
CA ARG A 113 -8.12 11.68 3.53
C ARG A 113 -9.55 11.77 2.99
N ASN A 114 -9.74 12.50 1.90
CA ASN A 114 -11.06 12.81 1.32
C ASN A 114 -11.37 12.01 0.05
N SER A 115 -10.45 11.19 -0.45
CA SER A 115 -10.69 10.34 -1.62
C SER A 115 -11.75 9.27 -1.33
N GLY A 116 -12.65 9.06 -2.30
CA GLY A 116 -13.75 8.09 -2.19
C GLY A 116 -14.88 8.51 -1.23
N THR A 117 -14.84 9.73 -0.65
CA THR A 117 -16.01 10.35 -0.05
C THR A 117 -16.73 11.19 -1.11
N SER A 118 -17.32 10.51 -2.09
CA SER A 118 -18.34 11.15 -2.93
C SER A 118 -19.59 11.32 -2.07
N GLU A 119 -19.95 12.56 -1.74
CA GLU A 119 -21.35 12.89 -1.42
C GLU A 119 -22.22 12.80 -2.67
#